data_AF-A0A2E8E9V7-F1
#
_entry.id   AF-A0A2E8E9V7-F1
#
_cell.length_a   1.000
_cell.length_b   1.000
_cell.length_c   1.000
_cell.angle_alpha   90.00
_cell.angle_beta   90.00
_cell.angle_gamma   90.00
#
_symmetry.space_group_name_H-M   'P 1'
#
loop_
_entity.id
_entity.type
_entity.pdbx_description
1 polymer ?
#
loop_
_entity_poly.entity_id
_entity_poly.type
_entity_poly.pdbx_seq_one_letter_code
_entity_poly.pdbx_strand_id
1 'polypeptide(L)'
;KLGFIGSSDTHVAAGIFSEEDYTGPSGLMQATGERRGSLPVEPGPATVDDGTGRAFSNTPAITNGGSGLAGVWAEENTREHLFDAMRRKETFATSGTRIRVRFFAGPGIGALDVGDPNLVVRAYEQGVPMGGDLVGSGDGPPSFLVWAMRDPLAAPLQRVQVVKGWVTGDLTDEMVYDVACADGLAVDPETHRCPDTGATVDLDTCAISTDLGAAELRTIWVDPDFDAERRAFYYLRVLENPTCRWSTWDAISAGGELRQDVPATIQERAWSSPIWYTP
;
A
#
# COMPACT_ATOMS: atom_id res chain seq x y z
N LYS A 1 -3.84 -17.89 -10.97
CA LYS A 1 -4.29 -16.92 -9.95
C LYS A 1 -3.09 -16.58 -9.07
N LEU A 2 -2.91 -15.31 -8.74
CA LEU A 2 -1.69 -14.79 -8.11
C LEU A 2 -1.97 -14.39 -6.65
N GLY A 3 -0.93 -14.42 -5.82
CA GLY A 3 -0.89 -13.78 -4.51
C GLY A 3 0.15 -12.65 -4.53
N PHE A 4 -0.05 -11.62 -3.70
CA PHE A 4 0.84 -10.48 -3.60
C PHE A 4 1.74 -10.61 -2.38
N ILE A 5 3.02 -10.27 -2.57
CA ILE A 5 4.01 -10.08 -1.52
C ILE A 5 4.86 -8.86 -1.86
N GLY A 6 5.35 -8.16 -0.84
CA GLY A 6 6.42 -7.18 -0.98
C GLY A 6 7.78 -7.85 -0.79
N SER A 7 8.82 -7.27 -1.37
CA SER A 7 10.20 -7.71 -1.18
C SER A 7 11.11 -6.50 -1.08
N SER A 8 12.21 -6.67 -0.35
CA SER A 8 13.16 -5.61 -0.07
C SER A 8 14.29 -5.47 -1.08
N ASP A 9 14.54 -6.53 -1.87
CA ASP A 9 15.68 -6.65 -2.80
C ASP A 9 16.99 -6.04 -2.25
N THR A 10 17.23 -6.27 -0.96
CA THR A 10 18.32 -5.62 -0.24
C THR A 10 19.57 -6.49 -0.36
N HIS A 11 20.63 -5.98 -0.98
CA HIS A 11 21.93 -6.66 -1.13
C HIS A 11 22.93 -6.30 -0.02
N VAL A 12 22.42 -5.84 1.12
CA VAL A 12 23.20 -5.54 2.33
C VAL A 12 22.58 -6.25 3.53
N ALA A 13 23.36 -6.41 4.61
CA ALA A 13 22.92 -7.13 5.81
C ALA A 13 21.87 -6.36 6.65
N ALA A 14 21.65 -5.07 6.36
CA ALA A 14 20.69 -4.23 7.07
C ALA A 14 19.33 -4.23 6.36
N GLY A 15 18.24 -4.14 7.13
CA GLY A 15 16.89 -3.94 6.60
C GLY A 15 16.62 -2.46 6.39
N ILE A 16 16.25 -2.07 5.17
CA ILE A 16 16.06 -0.66 4.77
C ILE A 16 14.57 -0.43 4.47
N PHE A 17 13.75 -0.52 5.52
CA PHE A 17 12.28 -0.54 5.40
C PHE A 17 11.62 0.82 5.69
N SER A 18 12.38 1.78 6.21
CA SER A 18 11.93 3.16 6.45
C SER A 18 12.62 4.12 5.48
N GLU A 19 11.90 5.16 5.09
CA GLU A 19 12.45 6.27 4.30
C GLU A 19 13.45 7.12 5.11
N GLU A 20 13.29 7.19 6.44
CA GLU A 20 14.18 7.93 7.35
C GLU A 20 15.60 7.33 7.40
N ASP A 21 15.71 6.00 7.49
CA ASP A 21 17.00 5.29 7.59
C ASP A 21 17.48 4.74 6.24
N TYR A 22 16.97 5.30 5.13
CA TYR A 22 17.22 4.73 3.81
C TYR A 22 18.67 4.91 3.36
N THR A 23 19.37 3.79 3.20
CA THR A 23 20.79 3.77 2.78
C THR A 23 21.00 3.13 1.40
N GLY A 24 19.93 2.72 0.73
CA GLY A 24 19.96 2.07 -0.58
C GLY A 24 20.36 0.58 -0.54
N PRO A 25 19.80 -0.26 -1.43
CA PRO A 25 20.01 -1.70 -1.39
C PRO A 25 21.40 -2.17 -1.84
N SER A 26 22.23 -1.33 -2.46
CA SER A 26 23.46 -1.74 -3.17
C SER A 26 24.78 -1.32 -2.51
N GLY A 27 24.81 -1.17 -1.18
CA GLY A 27 26.03 -0.92 -0.41
C GLY A 27 26.80 0.32 -0.90
N LEU A 28 28.09 0.18 -1.21
CA LEU A 28 28.97 1.30 -1.62
C LEU A 28 28.42 2.10 -2.80
N MET A 29 27.68 1.48 -3.74
CA MET A 29 27.13 2.17 -4.90
C MET A 29 26.03 3.17 -4.55
N GLN A 30 25.44 3.06 -3.36
CA GLN A 30 24.35 3.90 -2.88
C GLN A 30 24.61 4.43 -1.45
N ALA A 31 25.85 4.36 -0.97
CA ALA A 31 26.18 4.64 0.43
C ALA A 31 26.02 6.11 0.85
N THR A 32 26.04 7.05 -0.10
CA THR A 32 25.91 8.49 0.18
C THR A 32 24.78 9.10 -0.64
N GLY A 33 24.25 10.24 -0.20
CA GLY A 33 23.18 10.95 -0.92
C GLY A 33 23.60 11.35 -2.33
N GLU A 34 24.86 11.71 -2.55
CA GLU A 34 25.40 12.02 -3.89
C GLU A 34 25.35 10.79 -4.81
N ARG A 35 25.69 9.61 -4.29
CA ARG A 35 25.67 8.36 -5.05
C ARG A 35 24.25 7.85 -5.31
N ARG A 36 23.31 8.16 -4.40
CA ARG A 36 21.88 7.94 -4.59
C ARG A 36 21.22 8.98 -5.49
N GLY A 37 21.88 10.11 -5.72
CA GLY A 37 21.38 11.22 -6.53
C GLY A 37 20.46 12.19 -5.79
N SER A 38 20.40 12.18 -4.46
CA SER A 38 19.62 13.13 -3.66
C SER A 38 20.40 14.40 -3.30
N LEU A 39 21.73 14.33 -3.26
CA LEU A 39 22.60 15.47 -2.94
C LEU A 39 23.39 15.94 -4.17
N PRO A 40 23.70 17.25 -4.26
CA PRO A 40 24.40 17.83 -5.39
C PRO A 40 25.85 17.32 -5.50
N VAL A 41 26.36 17.32 -6.72
CA VAL A 41 27.74 16.96 -7.10
C VAL A 41 28.31 18.01 -8.04
N GLU A 42 29.62 17.96 -8.27
CA GLU A 42 30.25 18.76 -9.31
C GLU A 42 29.71 18.39 -10.70
N PRO A 43 29.38 19.37 -11.56
CA PRO A 43 28.88 19.11 -12.91
C PRO A 43 29.83 18.25 -13.75
N GLY A 44 29.28 17.28 -14.49
CA GLY A 44 30.08 16.39 -15.33
C GLY A 44 29.27 15.65 -16.40
N PRO A 45 29.93 14.78 -17.19
CA PRO A 45 29.28 14.09 -18.31
C PRO A 45 28.12 13.15 -17.91
N ALA A 46 28.05 12.75 -16.64
CA ALA A 46 27.04 11.82 -16.11
C ALA A 46 26.18 12.46 -15.01
N THR A 47 25.96 13.78 -15.09
CA THR A 47 25.08 14.50 -14.17
C THR A 47 23.81 14.97 -14.85
N VAL A 48 22.77 15.20 -14.05
CA VAL A 48 21.49 15.79 -14.46
C VAL A 48 21.25 17.05 -13.63
N ASP A 49 20.62 18.06 -14.24
CA ASP A 49 20.20 19.30 -13.59
C ASP A 49 18.74 19.17 -13.14
N ASP A 50 18.42 19.57 -11.90
CA ASP A 50 17.05 19.51 -11.36
C ASP A 50 16.17 20.72 -11.75
N GLY A 51 16.67 21.59 -12.62
CA GLY A 51 16.05 22.85 -13.03
C GLY A 51 16.55 24.08 -12.25
N THR A 52 17.42 23.90 -11.24
CA THR A 52 17.96 24.99 -10.42
C THR A 52 19.39 25.40 -10.77
N GLY A 53 20.05 24.71 -11.71
CA GLY A 53 21.47 24.90 -11.98
C GLY A 53 22.40 24.00 -11.15
N ARG A 54 21.85 23.18 -10.25
CA ARG A 54 22.59 22.22 -9.43
C ARG A 54 22.68 20.87 -10.15
N ALA A 55 23.87 20.29 -10.17
CA ALA A 55 24.12 19.00 -10.80
C ALA A 55 23.96 17.85 -9.79
N PHE A 56 23.31 16.76 -10.21
CA PHE A 56 23.12 15.54 -9.43
C PHE A 56 23.59 14.32 -10.21
N SER A 57 23.97 13.24 -9.54
CA SER A 57 24.29 11.98 -10.22
C SER A 57 23.09 11.49 -11.05
N ASN A 58 23.31 11.17 -12.32
CA ASN A 58 22.29 10.53 -13.16
C ASN A 58 22.27 9.02 -12.87
N THR A 59 21.43 8.62 -11.91
CA THR A 59 21.36 7.25 -11.39
C THR A 59 19.91 6.80 -11.21
N PRO A 60 19.57 5.54 -11.51
CA PRO A 60 18.24 5.00 -11.20
C PRO A 60 18.02 4.84 -9.68
N ALA A 61 19.06 4.92 -8.85
CA ALA A 61 18.90 4.85 -7.39
C ALA A 61 17.95 5.92 -6.86
N ILE A 62 17.86 7.07 -7.53
CA ILE A 62 16.96 8.16 -7.15
C ILE A 62 15.48 7.79 -7.30
N THR A 63 15.12 6.70 -7.98
CA THR A 63 13.72 6.24 -8.09
C THR A 63 13.37 5.13 -7.11
N ASN A 64 14.34 4.63 -6.35
CA ASN A 64 14.10 3.61 -5.33
C ASN A 64 13.43 4.25 -4.09
N GLY A 65 12.98 3.41 -3.16
CA GLY A 65 12.41 3.81 -1.88
C GLY A 65 12.54 2.70 -0.85
N GLY A 66 11.83 2.87 0.27
CA GLY A 66 11.61 1.89 1.31
C GLY A 66 11.33 0.52 0.72
N SER A 67 12.07 -0.45 1.21
CA SER A 67 11.94 -1.84 0.79
C SER A 67 10.59 -2.42 1.19
N GLY A 68 9.92 -3.13 0.28
CA GLY A 68 8.62 -3.74 0.59
C GLY A 68 8.70 -4.92 1.56
N LEU A 69 7.63 -5.17 2.31
CA LEU A 69 7.50 -6.32 3.22
C LEU A 69 6.43 -7.30 2.74
N ALA A 70 6.64 -8.58 3.03
CA ALA A 70 5.65 -9.63 2.86
C ALA A 70 4.89 -9.87 4.17
N GLY A 71 3.57 -9.69 4.13
CA GLY A 71 2.65 -10.10 5.18
C GLY A 71 2.05 -11.47 4.87
N VAL A 72 1.96 -12.35 5.87
CA VAL A 72 1.39 -13.69 5.74
C VAL A 72 0.45 -13.94 6.91
N TRP A 73 -0.82 -14.23 6.63
CA TRP A 73 -1.76 -14.67 7.66
C TRP A 73 -1.71 -16.19 7.79
N ALA A 74 -1.02 -16.65 8.83
CA ALA A 74 -0.91 -18.06 9.19
C ALA A 74 -1.53 -18.30 10.56
N GLU A 75 -2.02 -19.50 10.77
CA GLU A 75 -2.61 -19.97 12.02
C GLU A 75 -1.55 -20.01 13.13
N GLU A 76 -0.32 -20.39 12.78
CA GLU A 76 0.83 -20.44 13.68
C GLU A 76 2.12 -19.99 12.98
N ASN A 77 3.09 -19.51 13.76
CA ASN A 77 4.43 -19.20 13.25
C ASN A 77 5.32 -20.47 13.16
N THR A 78 4.84 -21.43 12.38
CA THR A 78 5.57 -22.66 12.03
C THR A 78 5.82 -22.67 10.53
N ARG A 79 6.87 -23.38 10.09
CA ARG A 79 7.20 -23.48 8.67
C ARG A 79 6.01 -24.01 7.87
N GLU A 80 5.34 -25.03 8.38
CA GLU A 80 4.20 -25.69 7.73
C GLU A 80 3.06 -24.70 7.52
N HIS A 81 2.60 -24.03 8.58
CA HIS A 81 1.49 -23.06 8.48
C HIS A 81 1.83 -21.83 7.63
N LEU A 82 3.08 -21.36 7.66
CA LEU A 82 3.53 -20.27 6.78
C LEU A 82 3.50 -20.68 5.30
N PHE A 83 3.96 -21.90 4.97
CA PHE A 83 3.92 -22.41 3.61
C PHE A 83 2.49 -22.66 3.13
N ASP A 84 1.63 -23.17 4.00
CA ASP A 84 0.21 -23.35 3.68
C ASP A 84 -0.48 -22.01 3.43
N ALA A 85 -0.20 -20.99 4.24
CA ALA A 85 -0.67 -19.62 4.05
C ALA A 85 -0.24 -19.01 2.71
N MET A 86 1.04 -19.15 2.37
CA MET A 86 1.55 -18.70 1.07
C MET A 86 0.93 -19.48 -0.10
N ARG A 87 0.70 -20.79 0.05
CA ARG A 87 0.06 -21.63 -0.97
C ARG A 87 -1.40 -21.24 -1.21
N ARG A 88 -2.16 -20.97 -0.14
CA ARG A 88 -3.52 -20.42 -0.25
C ARG A 88 -3.53 -18.94 -0.65
N LYS A 89 -2.36 -18.28 -0.69
CA LYS A 89 -2.15 -16.88 -1.08
C LYS A 89 -2.81 -15.89 -0.13
N GLU A 90 -2.93 -16.26 1.14
CA GLU A 90 -3.41 -15.35 2.17
C GLU A 90 -2.27 -14.44 2.64
N THR A 91 -1.75 -13.69 1.67
CA THR A 91 -0.58 -12.84 1.80
C THR A 91 -0.88 -11.43 1.34
N PHE A 92 -0.10 -10.47 1.80
CA PHE A 92 -0.19 -9.08 1.38
C PHE A 92 1.20 -8.46 1.25
N ALA A 93 1.28 -7.36 0.50
CA ALA A 93 2.48 -6.58 0.30
C ALA A 93 2.36 -5.25 1.04
N THR A 94 3.48 -4.69 1.49
CA THR A 94 3.57 -3.28 1.86
C THR A 94 4.77 -2.64 1.17
N SER A 95 4.79 -1.32 1.04
CA SER A 95 5.92 -0.58 0.46
C SER A 95 7.00 -0.17 1.47
N GLY A 96 6.87 -0.62 2.73
CA GLY A 96 7.90 -0.44 3.76
C GLY A 96 7.33 -0.46 5.16
N THR A 97 6.20 0.22 5.35
CA THR A 97 5.51 0.27 6.65
C THR A 97 4.79 -1.03 6.95
N ARG A 98 4.59 -1.34 8.24
CA ARG A 98 3.94 -2.57 8.71
C ARG A 98 2.42 -2.44 8.80
N ILE A 99 1.81 -1.78 7.81
CA ILE A 99 0.36 -1.76 7.65
C ILE A 99 -0.16 -3.19 7.57
N ARG A 100 -1.21 -3.50 8.33
CA ARG A 100 -1.87 -4.83 8.33
C ARG A 100 -3.19 -4.74 7.59
N VAL A 101 -3.47 -5.72 6.76
CA VAL A 101 -4.72 -5.78 5.97
C VAL A 101 -5.40 -7.13 6.09
N ARG A 102 -6.72 -7.13 6.17
CA ARG A 102 -7.59 -8.29 6.02
C ARG A 102 -8.68 -7.96 5.02
N PHE A 103 -8.95 -8.92 4.14
CA PHE A 103 -9.94 -8.78 3.09
C PHE A 103 -10.69 -10.10 2.94
N PHE A 104 -12.02 -10.03 2.99
CA PHE A 104 -12.89 -11.19 2.80
C PHE A 104 -14.03 -10.84 1.86
N ALA A 105 -14.58 -11.84 1.17
CA ALA A 105 -15.76 -11.68 0.33
C ALA A 105 -16.71 -12.86 0.48
N GLY A 106 -18.00 -12.61 0.35
CA GLY A 106 -19.01 -13.67 0.36
C GLY A 106 -20.43 -13.13 0.57
N PRO A 107 -21.45 -13.95 0.31
CA PRO A 107 -22.84 -13.55 0.52
C PRO A 107 -23.16 -13.31 2.01
N GLY A 108 -22.52 -14.05 2.93
CA GLY A 108 -22.72 -13.88 4.38
C GLY A 108 -22.03 -12.65 4.97
N ILE A 109 -21.02 -12.09 4.27
CA ILE A 109 -20.22 -10.97 4.76
C ILE A 109 -21.06 -9.73 5.05
N GLY A 110 -22.10 -9.48 4.25
CA GLY A 110 -22.97 -8.31 4.39
C GLY A 110 -23.75 -8.25 5.72
N ALA A 111 -23.94 -9.40 6.37
CA ALA A 111 -24.66 -9.51 7.64
C ALA A 111 -23.75 -9.35 8.88
N LEU A 112 -22.43 -9.18 8.68
CA LEU A 112 -21.49 -9.13 9.78
C LEU A 112 -21.56 -7.80 10.55
N ASP A 113 -21.64 -7.95 11.87
CA ASP A 113 -21.21 -7.01 12.90
C ASP A 113 -19.79 -6.50 12.68
N VAL A 114 -19.52 -5.37 12.01
CA VAL A 114 -18.16 -4.84 11.99
C VAL A 114 -17.66 -4.73 13.45
N GLY A 115 -18.41 -4.13 14.37
CA GLY A 115 -18.07 -4.00 15.80
C GLY A 115 -17.79 -5.28 16.58
N ASP A 116 -18.06 -6.46 16.03
CA ASP A 116 -17.93 -7.75 16.73
C ASP A 116 -16.45 -8.09 17.05
N PRO A 117 -16.10 -8.38 18.32
CA PRO A 117 -14.77 -8.90 18.68
C PRO A 117 -14.40 -10.20 17.96
N ASN A 118 -15.38 -11.00 17.52
CA ASN A 118 -15.20 -12.25 16.78
C ASN A 118 -15.32 -12.08 15.26
N LEU A 119 -15.28 -10.84 14.76
CA LEU A 119 -15.47 -10.53 13.34
C LEU A 119 -14.61 -11.40 12.43
N VAL A 120 -13.33 -11.58 12.75
CA VAL A 120 -12.41 -12.39 11.93
C VAL A 120 -12.87 -13.85 11.86
N VAL A 121 -13.25 -14.44 12.98
CA VAL A 121 -13.72 -15.83 13.04
C VAL A 121 -14.95 -15.99 12.15
N ARG A 122 -15.93 -15.10 12.30
CA ARG A 122 -17.15 -15.12 11.46
C ARG A 122 -16.86 -14.87 9.99
N ALA A 123 -15.89 -14.02 9.66
CA ALA A 123 -15.50 -13.76 8.27
C ALA A 123 -14.88 -15.01 7.60
N TYR A 124 -14.09 -15.81 8.32
CA TYR A 124 -13.62 -17.11 7.82
C TYR A 124 -14.74 -18.14 7.68
N GLU A 125 -15.74 -18.12 8.57
CA GLU A 125 -16.89 -19.04 8.49
C GLU A 125 -17.85 -18.70 7.35
N GLN A 126 -17.98 -17.42 7.00
CA GLN A 126 -19.05 -16.91 6.12
C GLN A 126 -18.55 -16.38 4.76
N GLY A 127 -17.25 -16.40 4.52
CA GLY A 127 -16.66 -15.89 3.29
C GLY A 127 -15.33 -16.51 2.94
N VAL A 128 -14.74 -16.05 1.84
CA VAL A 128 -13.40 -16.42 1.40
C VAL A 128 -12.42 -15.29 1.70
N PRO A 129 -11.22 -15.58 2.25
CA PRO A 129 -10.20 -14.56 2.47
C PRO A 129 -9.51 -14.17 1.15
N MET A 130 -8.78 -13.05 1.19
CA MET A 130 -7.77 -12.66 0.19
C MET A 130 -6.92 -13.85 -0.27
N GLY A 131 -6.68 -13.95 -1.58
CA GLY A 131 -6.03 -15.10 -2.22
C GLY A 131 -6.99 -16.23 -2.60
N GLY A 132 -8.22 -16.20 -2.09
CA GLY A 132 -9.27 -17.18 -2.35
C GLY A 132 -10.07 -16.95 -3.62
N ASP A 133 -10.99 -17.88 -3.86
CA ASP A 133 -11.89 -17.92 -5.00
C ASP A 133 -13.33 -17.79 -4.54
N LEU A 134 -13.99 -16.72 -4.99
CA LEU A 134 -15.41 -16.49 -4.77
C LEU A 134 -16.19 -17.02 -5.97
N VAL A 135 -17.00 -18.05 -5.73
CA VAL A 135 -17.92 -18.59 -6.74
C VAL A 135 -19.26 -17.89 -6.60
N GLY A 136 -19.81 -17.40 -7.73
CA GLY A 136 -21.11 -16.76 -7.78
C GLY A 136 -22.21 -17.72 -7.31
N SER A 137 -23.10 -17.24 -6.43
CA SER A 137 -24.28 -18.00 -6.01
C SER A 137 -25.53 -17.65 -6.83
N GLY A 138 -25.48 -16.60 -7.65
CA GLY A 138 -26.63 -16.04 -8.37
C GLY A 138 -27.49 -15.09 -7.54
N ASP A 139 -27.21 -14.91 -6.25
CA ASP A 139 -28.02 -14.12 -5.30
C ASP A 139 -27.61 -12.64 -5.19
N GLY A 140 -27.19 -12.04 -6.31
CA GLY A 140 -26.75 -10.63 -6.36
C GLY A 140 -25.26 -10.42 -6.02
N PRO A 141 -24.84 -9.16 -5.78
CA PRO A 141 -23.43 -8.84 -5.59
C PRO A 141 -22.88 -9.36 -4.26
N PRO A 142 -21.63 -9.86 -4.23
CA PRO A 142 -21.00 -10.22 -2.96
C PRO A 142 -20.72 -8.98 -2.11
N SER A 143 -20.72 -9.19 -0.80
CA SER A 143 -20.23 -8.19 0.14
C SER A 143 -18.76 -8.46 0.46
N PHE A 144 -18.03 -7.38 0.72
CA PHE A 144 -16.61 -7.40 1.00
C PHE A 144 -16.32 -6.79 2.37
N LEU A 145 -15.67 -7.55 3.25
CA LEU A 145 -15.15 -7.03 4.50
C LEU A 145 -13.75 -6.49 4.24
N VAL A 146 -13.59 -5.21 4.52
CA VAL A 146 -12.35 -4.47 4.36
C VAL A 146 -11.86 -4.05 5.73
N TRP A 147 -10.61 -4.39 6.06
CA TRP A 147 -10.02 -4.01 7.34
C TRP A 147 -8.54 -3.73 7.21
N ALA A 148 -8.13 -2.51 7.57
CA ALA A 148 -6.75 -2.06 7.62
C ALA A 148 -6.40 -1.49 8.99
N MET A 149 -5.17 -1.72 9.45
CA MET A 149 -4.59 -1.10 10.64
C MET A 149 -3.24 -0.50 10.30
N ARG A 150 -2.96 0.70 10.82
CA ARG A 150 -1.68 1.37 10.61
C ARG A 150 -0.49 0.60 11.19
N ASP A 151 0.70 0.94 10.73
CA ASP A 151 1.93 0.71 11.50
C ASP A 151 1.96 1.69 12.69
N PRO A 152 2.11 1.21 13.95
CA PRO A 152 2.25 2.09 15.10
C PRO A 152 3.42 3.08 15.03
N LEU A 153 4.41 2.82 14.16
CA LEU A 153 5.61 3.64 13.98
C LEU A 153 5.56 4.52 12.71
N ALA A 154 4.46 4.49 11.94
CA ALA A 154 4.34 5.27 10.70
C ALA A 154 3.12 6.20 10.72
N ALA A 155 2.84 6.83 9.57
CA ALA A 155 1.74 7.78 9.44
C ALA A 155 0.37 7.11 9.66
N PRO A 156 -0.63 7.85 10.18
CA PRO A 156 -2.01 7.40 10.21
C PRO A 156 -2.54 7.02 8.82
N LEU A 157 -3.49 6.08 8.76
CA LEU A 157 -4.15 5.70 7.51
C LEU A 157 -4.96 6.87 6.95
N GLN A 158 -4.88 7.09 5.63
CA GLN A 158 -5.71 8.07 4.94
C GLN A 158 -6.99 7.44 4.41
N ARG A 159 -6.85 6.31 3.68
CA ARG A 159 -7.98 5.61 3.06
C ARG A 159 -7.67 4.16 2.72
N VAL A 160 -8.74 3.39 2.50
CA VAL A 160 -8.68 2.08 1.87
C VAL A 160 -9.44 2.10 0.55
N GLN A 161 -8.85 1.47 -0.45
CA GLN A 161 -9.43 1.32 -1.78
C GLN A 161 -9.65 -0.16 -2.09
N VAL A 162 -10.72 -0.47 -2.82
CA VAL A 162 -10.89 -1.73 -3.53
C VAL A 162 -10.58 -1.48 -5.00
N VAL A 163 -9.61 -2.21 -5.54
CA VAL A 163 -9.28 -2.20 -6.96
C VAL A 163 -9.90 -3.44 -7.59
N LYS A 164 -10.80 -3.22 -8.54
CA LYS A 164 -11.49 -4.24 -9.33
C LYS A 164 -10.85 -4.31 -10.71
N GLY A 165 -10.52 -5.50 -11.17
CA GLY A 165 -10.10 -5.74 -12.56
C GLY A 165 -10.96 -6.82 -13.21
N TRP A 166 -11.25 -6.67 -14.49
CA TRP A 166 -11.99 -7.64 -15.30
C TRP A 166 -11.52 -7.60 -16.76
N VAL A 167 -12.08 -8.48 -17.57
CA VAL A 167 -11.78 -8.56 -19.00
C VAL A 167 -13.06 -8.32 -19.80
N THR A 168 -12.98 -7.45 -20.81
CA THR A 168 -14.04 -7.19 -21.80
C THR A 168 -13.52 -7.56 -23.18
N GLY A 169 -13.91 -8.73 -23.69
CA GLY A 169 -13.32 -9.29 -24.91
C GLY A 169 -11.84 -9.62 -24.70
N ASP A 170 -10.94 -8.96 -25.44
CA ASP A 170 -9.48 -9.10 -25.30
C ASP A 170 -8.84 -7.96 -24.48
N LEU A 171 -9.64 -7.01 -23.99
CA LEU A 171 -9.16 -5.84 -23.24
C LEU A 171 -9.29 -6.07 -21.73
N THR A 172 -8.31 -5.58 -20.97
CA THR A 172 -8.36 -5.52 -19.51
C THR A 172 -8.90 -4.18 -19.06
N ASP A 173 -9.88 -4.20 -18.16
CA ASP A 173 -10.43 -3.01 -17.52
C ASP A 173 -10.09 -3.00 -16.03
N GLU A 174 -9.96 -1.80 -15.46
CA GLU A 174 -9.74 -1.57 -14.03
C GLU A 174 -10.68 -0.46 -13.53
N MET A 175 -11.19 -0.63 -12.32
CA MET A 175 -11.85 0.43 -11.56
C MET A 175 -11.35 0.45 -10.13
N VAL A 176 -11.14 1.66 -9.59
CA VAL A 176 -10.67 1.87 -8.22
C VAL A 176 -11.77 2.59 -7.45
N TYR A 177 -12.25 1.98 -6.37
CA TYR A 177 -13.20 2.58 -5.44
C TYR A 177 -12.50 2.88 -4.13
N ASP A 178 -12.60 4.11 -3.65
CA ASP A 178 -12.31 4.39 -2.25
C ASP A 178 -13.51 3.86 -1.43
N VAL A 179 -13.26 3.08 -0.39
CA VAL A 179 -14.32 2.37 0.35
C VAL A 179 -14.36 2.73 1.84
N ALA A 180 -13.26 3.25 2.37
CA ALA A 180 -13.18 3.78 3.72
C ALA A 180 -12.23 4.98 3.73
N CYS A 181 -12.69 6.11 4.25
CA CYS A 181 -11.91 7.33 4.43
C CYS A 181 -11.64 7.56 5.92
N ALA A 182 -10.50 8.16 6.24
CA ALA A 182 -10.23 8.61 7.59
C ALA A 182 -11.06 9.83 7.99
N ASP A 183 -11.00 10.19 9.27
CA ASP A 183 -11.56 11.42 9.84
C ASP A 183 -13.08 11.61 9.65
N GLY A 184 -13.80 10.50 9.44
CA GLY A 184 -15.24 10.52 9.19
C GLY A 184 -15.64 11.12 7.83
N LEU A 185 -14.66 11.32 6.94
CA LEU A 185 -14.92 11.75 5.57
C LEU A 185 -15.75 10.71 4.83
N ALA A 186 -16.63 11.17 3.94
CA ALA A 186 -17.47 10.31 3.12
C ALA A 186 -16.90 10.20 1.71
N VAL A 187 -16.98 9.00 1.14
CA VAL A 187 -16.67 8.76 -0.27
C VAL A 187 -17.67 9.53 -1.13
N ASP A 188 -17.18 10.27 -2.11
CA ASP A 188 -18.02 10.89 -3.12
C ASP A 188 -18.66 9.79 -4.00
N PRO A 189 -19.99 9.72 -4.09
CA PRO A 189 -20.68 8.67 -4.84
C PRO A 189 -20.52 8.76 -6.36
N GLU A 190 -20.16 9.93 -6.90
CA GLU A 190 -19.95 10.13 -8.34
C GLU A 190 -18.51 9.81 -8.74
N THR A 191 -17.54 10.23 -7.93
CA THR A 191 -16.11 10.03 -8.25
C THR A 191 -15.51 8.78 -7.62
N HIS A 192 -16.19 8.19 -6.63
CA HIS A 192 -15.71 7.08 -5.80
C HIS A 192 -14.38 7.40 -5.11
N ARG A 193 -14.17 8.67 -4.73
CA ARG A 193 -12.95 9.15 -4.06
C ARG A 193 -13.25 9.71 -2.69
N CYS A 194 -12.34 9.47 -1.76
CA CYS A 194 -12.27 10.21 -0.51
C CYS A 194 -11.80 11.65 -0.80
N PRO A 195 -12.35 12.65 -0.11
CA PRO A 195 -11.75 13.97 -0.01
C PRO A 195 -10.33 13.89 0.57
N ASP A 196 -9.56 14.95 0.40
CA ASP A 196 -8.29 15.11 1.08
C ASP A 196 -8.50 15.22 2.59
N THR A 197 -7.67 14.54 3.38
CA THR A 197 -7.64 14.65 4.84
C THR A 197 -7.00 15.97 5.29
N GLY A 198 -6.24 16.62 4.43
CA GLY A 198 -5.47 17.82 4.76
C GLY A 198 -4.23 17.52 5.60
N ALA A 199 -3.83 16.25 5.72
CA ALA A 199 -2.60 15.86 6.40
C ALA A 199 -1.37 16.38 5.64
N THR A 200 -0.44 16.98 6.37
CA THR A 200 0.75 17.62 5.80
C THR A 200 2.04 17.03 6.36
N VAL A 201 3.14 17.34 5.66
CA VAL A 201 4.51 17.05 6.07
C VAL A 201 5.25 18.39 6.12
N ASP A 202 5.88 18.70 7.24
CA ASP A 202 6.86 19.79 7.33
C ASP A 202 8.13 19.35 6.62
N LEU A 203 8.51 20.01 5.53
CA LEU A 203 9.66 19.62 4.72
C LEU A 203 11.01 20.02 5.31
N ASP A 204 11.03 20.86 6.36
CA ASP A 204 12.25 21.26 7.06
C ASP A 204 12.60 20.27 8.18
N THR A 205 11.60 19.57 8.73
CA THR A 205 11.77 18.68 9.90
C THR A 205 11.27 17.26 9.68
N CYS A 206 10.54 17.01 8.59
CA CYS A 206 9.79 15.79 8.31
C CYS A 206 8.72 15.41 9.34
N ALA A 207 8.29 16.37 10.17
CA ALA A 207 7.15 16.17 11.06
C ALA A 207 5.85 16.01 10.25
N ILE A 208 5.04 15.01 10.61
CA ILE A 208 3.74 14.72 9.98
C ILE A 208 2.58 15.15 10.88
N SER A 209 1.41 15.43 10.30
CA SER A 209 0.17 15.58 11.08
C SER A 209 -0.14 14.30 11.87
N THR A 210 -0.31 14.42 13.19
CA THR A 210 -0.58 13.28 14.08
C THR A 210 -2.04 13.16 14.50
N ASP A 211 -2.82 14.22 14.29
CA ASP A 211 -4.23 14.37 14.65
C ASP A 211 -5.19 14.12 13.48
N LEU A 212 -4.66 13.93 12.28
CA LEU A 212 -5.40 13.63 11.05
C LEU A 212 -5.07 12.22 10.57
N GLY A 213 -6.08 11.50 10.07
CA GLY A 213 -6.00 10.11 9.67
C GLY A 213 -6.49 9.11 10.74
N ALA A 214 -6.47 7.83 10.40
CA ALA A 214 -7.04 6.78 11.23
C ALA A 214 -6.00 5.74 11.68
N ALA A 215 -6.13 5.23 12.91
CA ALA A 215 -5.36 4.07 13.35
C ALA A 215 -5.87 2.76 12.73
N GLU A 216 -7.16 2.71 12.44
CA GLU A 216 -7.88 1.56 11.92
C GLU A 216 -8.99 2.04 10.97
N LEU A 217 -9.12 1.37 9.83
CA LEU A 217 -10.22 1.58 8.89
C LEU A 217 -10.89 0.23 8.62
N ARG A 218 -12.19 0.16 8.85
CA ARG A 218 -12.96 -1.06 8.64
C ARG A 218 -14.35 -0.74 8.10
N THR A 219 -14.77 -1.49 7.09
CA THR A 219 -16.08 -1.33 6.46
C THR A 219 -16.54 -2.63 5.81
N ILE A 220 -17.83 -2.70 5.52
CA ILE A 220 -18.41 -3.66 4.58
C ILE A 220 -18.77 -2.87 3.32
N TRP A 221 -18.31 -3.35 2.17
CA TRP A 221 -18.52 -2.71 0.88
C TRP A 221 -19.16 -3.67 -0.12
N VAL A 222 -19.95 -3.13 -1.05
CA VAL A 222 -20.56 -3.87 -2.15
C VAL A 222 -20.18 -3.15 -3.44
N ASP A 223 -19.81 -3.93 -4.46
CA ASP A 223 -19.47 -3.41 -5.78
C ASP A 223 -20.72 -2.83 -6.47
N PRO A 224 -20.79 -1.50 -6.68
CA PRO A 224 -21.97 -0.87 -7.27
C PRO A 224 -22.15 -1.22 -8.74
N ASP A 225 -21.07 -1.61 -9.42
CA ASP A 225 -21.03 -1.96 -10.84
C ASP A 225 -20.82 -3.47 -11.04
N PHE A 226 -21.29 -4.27 -10.08
CA PHE A 226 -21.15 -5.71 -10.13
C PHE A 226 -21.89 -6.32 -11.34
N ASP A 227 -21.18 -7.16 -12.08
CA ASP A 227 -21.74 -7.95 -13.17
C ASP A 227 -21.50 -9.42 -12.85
N ALA A 228 -22.60 -10.13 -12.56
CA ALA A 228 -22.57 -11.53 -12.14
C ALA A 228 -22.03 -12.45 -13.24
N GLU A 229 -22.09 -12.06 -14.51
CA GLU A 229 -21.69 -12.87 -15.66
C GLU A 229 -20.20 -12.69 -16.00
N ARG A 230 -19.51 -11.71 -15.37
CA ARG A 230 -18.12 -11.41 -15.67
C ARG A 230 -17.17 -11.99 -14.64
N ARG A 231 -16.09 -12.61 -15.11
CA ARG A 231 -14.94 -12.90 -14.26
C ARG A 231 -14.27 -11.59 -13.86
N ALA A 232 -14.02 -11.45 -12.57
CA ALA A 232 -13.36 -10.28 -12.01
C ALA A 232 -12.38 -10.70 -10.90
N PHE A 233 -11.50 -9.79 -10.51
CA PHE A 233 -10.73 -9.91 -9.29
C PHE A 233 -10.77 -8.60 -8.51
N TYR A 234 -10.66 -8.69 -7.20
CA TYR A 234 -10.71 -7.57 -6.28
C TYR A 234 -9.50 -7.65 -5.35
N TYR A 235 -8.78 -6.55 -5.15
CA TYR A 235 -7.75 -6.47 -4.11
C TYR A 235 -7.82 -5.13 -3.38
N LEU A 236 -7.35 -5.09 -2.14
CA LEU A 236 -7.25 -3.87 -1.37
C LEU A 236 -5.98 -3.10 -1.71
N ARG A 237 -6.08 -1.77 -1.82
CA ARG A 237 -4.95 -0.85 -1.72
C ARG A 237 -5.19 0.12 -0.58
N VAL A 238 -4.36 0.05 0.46
CA VAL A 238 -4.40 0.96 1.61
C VAL A 238 -3.37 2.06 1.40
N LEU A 239 -3.72 3.29 1.76
CA LEU A 239 -2.79 4.42 1.75
C LEU A 239 -2.74 5.06 3.14
N GLU A 240 -1.53 5.30 3.64
CA GLU A 240 -1.31 6.19 4.78
C GLU A 240 -1.15 7.66 4.34
N ASN A 241 -1.25 8.56 5.30
CA ASN A 241 -0.96 9.98 5.10
C ASN A 241 0.48 10.17 4.60
N PRO A 242 0.78 11.28 3.89
CA PRO A 242 2.10 11.50 3.33
C PRO A 242 3.18 11.57 4.42
N THR A 243 4.36 11.08 4.08
CA THR A 243 5.60 11.18 4.85
C THR A 243 6.70 11.75 3.99
N CYS A 244 7.80 12.20 4.61
CA CYS A 244 8.99 12.55 3.86
C CYS A 244 9.53 11.35 3.10
N ARG A 245 9.90 11.59 1.85
CA ARG A 245 10.73 10.68 1.08
C ARG A 245 12.18 10.73 1.60
N TRP A 246 12.94 9.64 1.45
CA TRP A 246 14.33 9.55 1.87
C TRP A 246 15.23 10.63 1.28
N SER A 247 14.93 11.11 0.07
CA SER A 247 15.69 12.21 -0.54
C SER A 247 15.53 13.52 0.23
N THR A 248 14.41 13.70 0.93
CA THR A 248 14.15 14.85 1.81
C THR A 248 14.93 14.69 3.12
N TRP A 249 14.96 13.50 3.70
CA TRP A 249 15.80 13.18 4.85
C TRP A 249 17.30 13.38 4.57
N ASP A 250 17.78 12.99 3.39
CA ASP A 250 19.16 13.24 2.95
C ASP A 250 19.47 14.74 2.90
N ALA A 251 18.57 15.57 2.34
CA ALA A 251 18.76 17.01 2.26
C ALA A 251 18.81 17.67 3.65
N ILE A 252 17.87 17.32 4.53
CA ILE A 252 17.84 17.81 5.93
C ILE A 252 19.13 17.42 6.65
N SER A 253 19.54 16.16 6.54
CA SER A 253 20.76 15.64 7.18
C SER A 253 22.03 16.35 6.69
N ALA A 254 22.05 16.75 5.41
CA ALA A 254 23.15 17.51 4.82
C ALA A 254 23.08 19.02 5.10
N GLY A 255 21.98 19.52 5.68
CA GLY A 255 21.72 20.96 5.81
C GLY A 255 21.58 21.67 4.46
N GLY A 256 21.12 20.96 3.43
CA GLY A 256 21.00 21.43 2.05
C GLY A 256 19.56 21.57 1.57
N GLU A 257 19.40 22.08 0.35
CA GLU A 257 18.10 22.25 -0.30
C GLU A 257 17.63 20.98 -1.02
N LEU A 258 16.32 20.73 -1.01
CA LEU A 258 15.68 19.61 -1.71
C LEU A 258 15.97 19.62 -3.21
N ARG A 259 16.17 18.43 -3.79
CA ARG A 259 16.22 18.23 -5.24
C ARG A 259 14.83 18.46 -5.85
N GLN A 260 14.70 19.33 -6.85
CA GLN A 260 13.40 19.88 -7.29
C GLN A 260 12.66 19.05 -8.34
N ASP A 261 13.34 18.14 -9.05
CA ASP A 261 12.74 17.27 -10.09
C ASP A 261 12.23 15.93 -9.54
N VAL A 262 12.23 15.74 -8.21
CA VAL A 262 11.73 14.52 -7.55
C VAL A 262 10.74 14.87 -6.43
N PRO A 263 9.76 14.00 -6.14
CA PRO A 263 8.82 14.26 -5.05
C PRO A 263 9.52 14.37 -3.69
N ALA A 264 9.17 15.40 -2.91
CA ALA A 264 9.67 15.57 -1.54
C ALA A 264 8.97 14.63 -0.52
N THR A 265 7.78 14.14 -0.86
CA THR A 265 6.98 13.27 -0.01
C THR A 265 6.58 11.99 -0.76
N ILE A 266 6.25 10.97 0.00
CA ILE A 266 5.68 9.71 -0.48
C ILE A 266 4.45 9.35 0.34
N GLN A 267 3.60 8.48 -0.20
CA GLN A 267 2.57 7.79 0.56
C GLN A 267 2.87 6.30 0.51
N GLU A 268 3.10 5.73 1.68
CA GLU A 268 3.27 4.30 1.83
C GLU A 268 1.93 3.58 1.70
N ARG A 269 2.00 2.31 1.30
CA ARG A 269 0.85 1.54 0.86
C ARG A 269 0.94 0.10 1.31
N ALA A 270 -0.24 -0.53 1.38
CA ALA A 270 -0.37 -1.98 1.46
C ALA A 270 -1.31 -2.51 0.38
N TRP A 271 -1.06 -3.73 -0.08
CA TRP A 271 -1.87 -4.43 -1.07
C TRP A 271 -2.23 -5.82 -0.60
N SER A 272 -3.52 -6.16 -0.54
CA SER A 272 -3.92 -7.55 -0.29
C SER A 272 -3.69 -8.42 -1.53
N SER A 273 -3.55 -9.72 -1.34
CA SER A 273 -3.78 -10.65 -2.46
C SER A 273 -5.21 -10.53 -2.99
N PRO A 274 -5.42 -10.75 -4.30
CA PRO A 274 -6.74 -10.65 -4.90
C PRO A 274 -7.67 -11.78 -4.47
N ILE A 275 -8.95 -11.46 -4.31
CA ILE A 275 -10.06 -12.43 -4.33
C ILE A 275 -10.54 -12.52 -5.77
N TRP A 276 -10.65 -13.75 -6.29
CA TRP A 276 -11.05 -14.00 -7.68
C TRP A 276 -12.52 -14.39 -7.76
N TYR A 277 -13.33 -13.60 -8.44
CA TYR A 277 -14.73 -13.90 -8.70
C TYR A 277 -14.88 -14.73 -9.97
N THR A 278 -15.64 -15.82 -9.87
CA THR A 278 -16.07 -16.64 -11.00
C THR A 278 -17.60 -16.71 -11.01
N PRO A 279 -18.25 -16.33 -12.13
CA PRO A 279 -19.70 -16.49 -12.32
C PRO A 279 -20.21 -17.88 -12.00
#